data_AF-A0A6L3UYJ5-F1
#
_entry.id   AF-A0A6L3UYJ5-F1
#
_cell.length_a   1.000
_cell.length_b   1.000
_cell.length_c   1.000
_cell.angle_alpha   90.00
_cell.angle_beta   90.00
_cell.angle_gamma   90.00
#
_symmetry.space_group_name_H-M   'P 1'
#
loop_
_entity.id
_entity.type
_entity.pdbx_description
1 polymer ?
#
loop_
_entity_poly.entity_id
_entity_poly.type
_entity_poly.pdbx_seq_one_letter_code
_entity_poly.pdbx_strand_id
1 'polypeptide(L)' 'MQKYISVFFLVIFVSVILFFIFAPVYMNGGNPAEEAVHAVGTIIIVLISFLIAQIYYLIDLIKKKM' A
#
# COMPACT_ATOMS: atom_id res chain seq x y z
N MET A 1 16.41 11.73 -10.44
CA MET A 1 15.54 11.88 -9.24
C MET A 1 14.06 12.03 -9.54
N GLN A 2 13.65 12.73 -10.62
CA GLN A 2 12.23 12.93 -11.00
C GLN A 2 11.40 11.62 -11.07
N LYS A 3 11.97 10.53 -11.60
CA LYS A 3 11.29 9.22 -11.66
C LYS A 3 10.90 8.68 -10.28
N TYR A 4 11.77 8.80 -9.28
CA TYR A 4 11.51 8.29 -7.92
C TYR A 4 10.45 9.13 -7.20
N ILE A 5 10.49 10.45 -7.40
CA ILE A 5 9.45 11.37 -6.89
C ILE A 5 8.09 11.02 -7.49
N SER A 6 8.01 10.74 -8.80
CA SER A 6 6.77 10.32 -9.45
C SER A 6 6.22 9.01 -8.88
N VAL A 7 7.09 8.03 -8.59
CA VAL A 7 6.68 6.75 -7.97
C VAL A 7 6.14 6.99 -6.56
N PHE A 8 6.78 7.86 -5.78
CA PHE A 8 6.30 8.21 -4.44
C PHE A 8 4.89 8.80 -4.47
N PHE A 9 4.62 9.76 -5.35
CA PHE A 9 3.28 10.32 -5.52
C PHE A 9 2.26 9.31 -6.03
N LEU A 10 2.66 8.39 -6.90
CA LEU A 10 1.81 7.30 -7.36
C LEU A 10 1.42 6.38 -6.19
N VAL A 11 2.36 6.03 -5.32
CA VAL A 11 2.08 5.21 -4.13
C VAL A 11 1.12 5.95 -3.18
N ILE A 12 1.30 7.25 -2.94
CA ILE A 12 0.36 8.04 -2.14
C ILE A 12 -1.04 8.01 -2.76
N PHE A 13 -1.14 8.22 -4.07
CA PHE A 13 -2.42 8.20 -4.78
C PHE A 13 -3.12 6.84 -4.68
N VAL A 14 -2.37 5.75 -4.83
CA VAL A 14 -2.89 4.38 -4.64
C VAL A 14 -3.36 4.16 -3.20
N SER A 15 -2.62 4.64 -2.20
CA SER A 15 -3.03 4.57 -0.80
C SER A 15 -4.36 5.28 -0.53
N VAL A 16 -4.58 6.44 -1.15
CA VAL A 16 -5.85 7.17 -1.08
C VAL A 16 -6.98 6.36 -1.70
N ILE A 17 -6.76 5.75 -2.86
CA ILE A 17 -7.76 4.87 -3.50
C ILE A 17 -8.07 3.67 -2.59
N LEU A 18 -7.06 3.00 -2.05
CA LEU A 18 -7.24 1.88 -1.13
C LEU A 18 -8.04 2.29 0.11
N PHE A 19 -7.80 3.50 0.64
CA PHE A 19 -8.61 4.02 1.73
C PHE A 19 -10.09 4.12 1.37
N PHE A 20 -10.45 4.64 0.20
CA PHE A 20 -11.85 4.69 -0.22
C PHE A 20 -12.48 3.31 -0.45
N ILE A 21 -11.69 2.30 -0.79
CA ILE A 21 -12.16 0.92 -0.94
C ILE A 21 -12.39 0.27 0.43
N PHE A 22 -11.48 0.47 1.39
CA PHE A 22 -11.52 -0.19 2.69
C PHE A 22 -12.33 0.58 3.74
N ALA A 23 -12.44 1.90 3.65
CA ALA A 23 -13.17 2.71 4.63
C ALA A 23 -14.64 2.26 4.80
N PRO A 24 -15.42 1.97 3.73
CA PRO A 24 -16.78 1.46 3.89
C PRO A 24 -16.88 0.08 4.55
N VAL A 25 -15.81 -0.72 4.53
CA VAL A 25 -15.79 -2.05 5.14
C VAL A 25 -15.71 -1.95 6.67
N TYR A 26 -15.02 -0.92 7.17
CA TYR A 26 -14.73 -0.75 8.59
C TYR A 26 -15.57 0.34 9.27
N MET A 27 -16.07 1.34 8.54
CA MET A 27 -16.89 2.43 9.07
C MET A 27 -18.35 2.02 9.25
N ASN A 28 -18.64 1.28 10.32
CA ASN A 28 -19.99 0.80 10.66
C ASN A 28 -20.64 1.59 11.82
N GLY A 29 -20.02 2.69 12.27
CA GLY A 29 -20.57 3.56 13.31
C GLY A 29 -20.25 3.09 14.73
N GLY A 30 -19.20 2.28 14.88
CA GLY A 30 -18.67 1.82 16.16
C GLY A 30 -17.72 2.85 16.78
N ASN A 31 -16.58 2.38 17.30
CA ASN A 31 -15.55 3.26 17.86
C ASN A 31 -14.70 3.88 16.74
N PRO A 32 -14.72 5.21 16.53
CA PRO A 32 -13.98 5.86 15.44
C PRO A 32 -12.47 5.61 15.46
N ALA A 33 -11.88 5.46 16.66
CA ALA A 33 -10.45 5.18 16.78
C ALA A 33 -10.10 3.76 16.32
N GLU A 34 -10.95 2.78 16.64
CA GLU A 34 -10.76 1.40 16.23
C GLU A 34 -10.93 1.23 14.71
N GLU A 35 -11.98 1.83 14.15
CA GLU A 35 -12.25 1.80 12.70
C GLU A 35 -11.09 2.40 11.89
N ALA A 36 -10.52 3.51 12.37
CA ALA A 36 -9.35 4.14 11.75
C ALA A 36 -8.11 3.23 11.80
N VAL A 37 -7.87 2.56 12.93
CA VAL A 37 -6.75 1.61 13.08
C VAL A 37 -6.90 0.43 12.13
N HIS A 38 -8.11 -0.14 11.99
CA HIS A 38 -8.35 -1.26 11.07
C HIS A 38 -8.16 -0.85 9.60
N ALA A 39 -8.70 0.29 9.20
CA ALA A 39 -8.57 0.80 7.83
C ALA A 39 -7.11 1.11 7.47
N VAL A 40 -6.42 1.88 8.31
CA VAL A 40 -5.01 2.25 8.08
C VAL A 40 -4.10 1.03 8.17
N GLY A 41 -4.33 0.15 9.15
CA GLY A 41 -3.58 -1.09 9.31
C GLY A 41 -3.68 -1.99 8.08
N THR A 42 -4.88 -2.13 7.52
CA THR A 42 -5.10 -2.90 6.27
C THR A 42 -4.29 -2.31 5.11
N ILE A 43 -4.31 -0.99 4.94
CA ILE A 43 -3.55 -0.31 3.87
C ILE A 43 -2.04 -0.57 4.05
N ILE A 44 -1.52 -0.46 5.28
CA ILE A 44 -0.11 -0.73 5.58
C ILE A 44 0.27 -2.16 5.19
N ILE A 45 -0.54 -3.16 5.57
CA ILE A 45 -0.29 -4.57 5.24
C ILE A 45 -0.25 -4.78 3.72
N VAL A 46 -1.18 -4.17 2.98
CA VAL A 46 -1.22 -4.24 1.52
C VAL A 46 0.03 -3.62 0.90
N LEU A 47 0.44 -2.44 1.36
CA LEU A 47 1.63 -1.75 0.84
C LEU A 47 2.92 -2.53 1.16
N ILE A 48 3.05 -3.09 2.35
CA ILE A 48 4.21 -3.92 2.72
C ILE A 48 4.26 -5.18 1.84
N SER A 49 3.12 -5.84 1.63
CA SER A 49 3.03 -7.01 0.75
C SER A 49 3.45 -6.66 -0.68
N PHE A 50 3.06 -5.49 -1.17
CA PHE A 50 3.50 -4.98 -2.47
C PHE A 50 5.02 -4.73 -2.49
N LEU A 51 5.60 -4.11 -1.46
CA LEU A 51 7.05 -3.88 -1.37
C LEU A 51 7.83 -5.22 -1.38
N ILE A 52 7.35 -6.22 -0.65
CA ILE A 52 7.95 -7.56 -0.64
C ILE A 52 7.92 -8.15 -2.06
N ALA A 53 6.78 -8.09 -2.75
CA ALA A 53 6.66 -8.58 -4.12
C ALA A 53 7.63 -7.86 -5.10
N GLN A 54 7.77 -6.53 -4.96
CA GLN A 54 8.73 -5.76 -5.77
C GLN A 54 10.18 -6.18 -5.50
N ILE A 55 10.55 -6.44 -4.24
CA ILE A 55 11.89 -6.92 -3.89
C ILE A 55 12.16 -8.28 -4.53
N TYR A 56 11.23 -9.23 -4.45
CA TYR A 56 11.36 -10.54 -5.09
C TYR A 56 11.49 -10.42 -6.61
N TYR A 57 10.68 -9.56 -7.24
CA TYR A 57 10.78 -9.28 -8.67
C TYR A 57 12.16 -8.75 -9.06
N LEU A 58 12.71 -7.81 -8.28
CA LEU A 58 14.06 -7.28 -8.52
C LEU A 58 15.13 -8.35 -8.36
N ILE A 59 15.03 -9.22 -7.34
CA ILE A 59 15.95 -10.34 -7.13
C ILE A 59 15.91 -11.30 -8.33
N ASP A 60 14.72 -11.68 -8.80
CA ASP A 60 14.54 -12.56 -9.96
C ASP A 60 15.14 -11.93 -11.23
N LEU A 61 14.90 -10.64 -11.45
CA LEU A 61 15.43 -9.91 -12.61
C LEU A 61 16.96 -9.83 -12.59
N ILE A 62 17.57 -9.63 -11.43
CA ILE A 62 19.04 -9.64 -11.28
C ILE A 62 19.58 -11.05 -11.55
N LYS A 63 18.94 -12.09 -10.99
CA LYS A 63 19.34 -13.49 -11.20
C LYS A 63 19.24 -13.95 -12.64
N LYS A 64 18.24 -13.49 -13.39
CA LYS A 64 18.08 -13.80 -14.84
C LYS A 64 19.10 -13.09 -15.72
N LYS A 65 19.71 -12.00 -15.24
CA LYS A 65 20.68 -11.20 -15.97
C LYS A 65 22.12 -11.67 -15.76
N MET A 66 22.38 -12.40 -14.67
CA MET A 66 23.61 -13.17 -14.45
C MET A 66 23.55 -14.51 -15.17
#